data_AF-A0A920RPU8-F1
#
_entry.id   AF-A0A920RPU8-F1
#
_cell.length_a   1.000
_cell.length_b   1.000
_cell.length_c   1.000
_cell.angle_alpha   90.00
_cell.angle_beta   90.00
_cell.angle_gamma   90.00
#
_symmetry.space_group_name_H-M   'P 1'
#
loop_
_entity.id
_entity.type
_entity.pdbx_description
1 polymer ?
#
loop_
_entity_poly.entity_id
_entity_poly.type
_entity_poly.pdbx_seq_one_letter_code
_entity_poly.pdbx_strand_id
1 'polypeptide(L)'
;MSGQWELALEQNPELEVVSGSVAQVAEAVRRGADLRLFMEARGYDETLYFQQVYAGTGDAFAGLMSHHHSYAHRGELAEQPYFSFFRYDTGGAFSQVKWMLDGSIFDEQQRFPTACMLVCV
;
A
#
# COMPACT_ATOMS: atom_id res chain seq x y z
N MET A 1 -13.63 7.20 16.77
CA MET A 1 -12.29 7.65 16.32
C MET A 1 -12.53 8.38 15.02
N SER A 2 -12.22 9.67 14.95
CA SER A 2 -12.42 10.45 13.72
C SER A 2 -11.49 9.86 12.67
N GLY A 3 -12.03 9.08 11.73
CA GLY A 3 -11.28 8.46 10.62
C GLY A 3 -10.73 9.47 9.61
N GLN A 4 -10.14 10.56 10.10
CA GLN A 4 -9.46 11.56 9.32
C GLN A 4 -8.10 10.99 8.92
N TRP A 5 -7.86 11.03 7.61
CA TRP A 5 -6.60 10.67 7.01
C TRP A 5 -5.67 11.88 7.08
N GLU A 6 -4.50 11.69 7.66
CA GLU A 6 -3.43 12.69 7.73
C GLU A 6 -2.29 12.32 6.78
N LEU A 7 -1.75 13.30 6.06
CA LEU A 7 -0.57 13.11 5.23
C LEU A 7 0.66 12.96 6.10
N ALA A 8 1.23 11.75 6.14
CA ALA A 8 2.42 11.44 6.93
C ALA A 8 3.71 11.35 6.10
N LEU A 9 3.58 11.08 4.80
CA LEU A 9 4.71 11.05 3.88
C LEU A 9 4.25 11.36 2.45
N GLU A 10 4.92 12.29 1.79
CA GLU A 10 4.77 12.58 0.36
C GLU A 10 6.13 12.46 -0.32
N GLN A 11 6.18 11.76 -1.46
CA GLN A 11 7.39 11.60 -2.26
C GLN A 11 7.18 12.12 -3.69
N ASN A 12 8.23 12.67 -4.29
CA ASN A 12 8.24 13.06 -5.70
C ASN A 12 8.41 11.82 -6.63
N PRO A 13 8.34 11.97 -7.96
CA PRO A 13 8.57 10.86 -8.91
C PRO A 13 9.97 10.24 -8.87
N GLU A 14 10.94 10.90 -8.22
CA GLU A 14 12.27 10.38 -7.93
C GLU A 14 12.33 9.64 -6.58
N LEU A 15 11.18 9.48 -5.91
CA LEU A 15 11.00 8.87 -4.58
C LEU A 15 11.69 9.64 -3.45
N GLU A 16 12.03 10.90 -3.66
CA GLU A 16 12.56 11.79 -2.64
C GLU A 16 11.43 12.35 -1.80
N VAL A 17 11.66 12.45 -0.48
CA VAL A 17 10.66 12.97 0.45
C VAL A 17 10.47 14.49 0.24
N VAL A 18 9.24 14.89 -0.05
CA VAL A 18 8.82 16.30 -0.22
C VAL A 18 8.14 16.82 1.03
N SER A 19 7.41 15.95 1.75
CA SER A 19 6.71 16.29 3.00
C SER A 19 6.65 15.09 3.94
N GLY A 20 6.68 15.36 5.25
CA GLY A 20 6.63 14.34 6.30
C GLY A 20 7.92 13.52 6.41
N SER A 21 7.82 12.29 6.88
CA SER A 21 8.97 11.38 7.01
C SER A 21 8.55 9.93 7.19
N VAL A 22 9.41 9.01 6.73
CA VAL A 22 9.24 7.56 6.94
C VAL A 22 9.15 7.22 8.44
N ALA A 23 9.90 7.93 9.28
CA ALA A 23 9.88 7.75 10.72
C ALA A 23 8.50 8.07 11.34
N GLN A 24 7.85 9.15 10.88
CA GLN A 24 6.50 9.52 11.34
C GLN A 24 5.45 8.47 10.93
N VAL A 25 5.53 7.96 9.70
CA VAL A 25 4.68 6.85 9.24
C VAL A 25 4.88 5.63 10.13
N ALA A 26 6.14 5.21 10.34
CA ALA A 26 6.47 4.07 11.18
C ALA A 26 5.99 4.23 12.63
N GLU A 27 6.10 5.43 13.19
CA GLU A 27 5.58 5.72 14.52
C GLU A 27 4.05 5.62 14.60
N ALA A 28 3.33 6.17 13.61
CA ALA A 28 1.88 6.06 13.53
C ALA A 28 1.42 4.60 13.40
N VAL A 29 2.05 3.83 12.52
CA VAL A 29 1.78 2.40 12.32
C VAL A 29 2.02 1.61 13.61
N ARG A 30 3.13 1.86 14.32
CA ARG A 30 3.40 1.20 15.61
C ARG A 30 2.36 1.52 16.69
N ARG A 31 1.65 2.65 16.57
CA ARG A 31 0.51 3.00 17.43
C ARG A 31 -0.82 2.39 16.97
N GLY A 32 -0.84 1.66 15.86
CA GLY A 32 -2.02 0.99 15.32
C GLY A 32 -2.75 1.75 14.22
N ALA A 33 -2.11 2.75 13.59
CA ALA A 33 -2.67 3.42 12.43
C ALA A 33 -2.76 2.47 11.23
N ASP A 34 -3.89 2.51 10.53
CA ASP A 34 -3.99 2.00 9.17
C ASP A 34 -3.33 2.97 8.18
N LEU A 35 -2.92 2.46 7.01
CA LEU A 35 -2.32 3.27 5.95
C LEU A 35 -3.16 3.25 4.68
N ARG A 36 -3.17 4.38 3.97
CA ARG A 36 -3.55 4.44 2.56
C ARG A 36 -2.36 4.90 1.74
N LEU A 37 -2.04 4.13 0.72
CA LEU A 37 -0.99 4.44 -0.22
C LEU A 37 -1.63 4.87 -1.54
N PHE A 38 -1.40 6.10 -1.94
CA PHE A 38 -1.80 6.65 -3.24
C PHE A 38 -0.60 6.62 -4.16
N MET A 39 -0.76 6.04 -5.34
CA MET A 39 0.32 5.86 -6.31
C MET A 39 -0.16 6.32 -7.68
N GLU A 40 0.71 7.03 -8.38
CA GLU A 40 0.52 7.38 -9.78
C GLU A 40 1.32 6.38 -10.63
N ALA A 41 0.62 5.54 -11.38
CA ALA A 41 1.22 4.64 -12.35
C ALA A 41 0.98 5.18 -13.77
N ARG A 42 1.78 4.72 -14.75
CA ARG A 42 1.58 5.15 -16.15
C ARG A 42 0.20 4.68 -16.65
N GLY A 43 -0.74 5.61 -16.68
CA GLY A 43 -2.08 5.43 -17.24
C GLY A 43 -3.19 5.12 -16.22
N TYR A 44 -2.91 5.10 -14.91
CA TYR A 44 -3.94 5.02 -13.86
C TYR A 44 -3.39 5.44 -12.49
N ASP A 45 -4.28 5.95 -11.64
CA ASP A 45 -4.00 6.20 -10.22
C ASP A 45 -4.53 5.03 -9.40
N GLU A 46 -3.75 4.56 -8.42
CA GLU A 46 -4.13 3.47 -7.54
C GLU A 46 -4.12 3.92 -6.09
N THR A 47 -5.14 3.53 -5.34
CA THR A 47 -5.19 3.71 -3.89
C THR A 47 -5.25 2.33 -3.24
N LEU A 48 -4.19 1.97 -2.54
CA LEU A 48 -4.14 0.75 -1.75
C LEU A 48 -4.48 1.06 -0.30
N TYR A 49 -5.33 0.23 0.30
CA TYR A 49 -5.68 0.33 1.70
C TYR A 49 -5.04 -0.80 2.49
N PHE A 50 -4.17 -0.42 3.42
CA PHE A 50 -3.37 -1.32 4.22
C PHE A 50 -3.87 -1.32 5.65
N GLN A 51 -4.23 -2.51 6.12
CA GLN A 51 -4.78 -2.76 7.44
C GLN A 51 -3.85 -3.67 8.23
N GLN A 52 -3.91 -3.58 9.56
CA GLN A 52 -3.07 -4.38 10.46
C GLN A 52 -1.58 -4.30 10.06
N VAL A 53 -1.12 -3.07 9.80
CA VAL A 53 0.20 -2.83 9.24
C VAL A 53 1.27 -2.96 10.32
N TYR A 54 2.34 -3.64 9.98
CA TYR A 54 3.57 -3.76 10.72
C TYR A 54 4.66 -2.90 10.06
N ALA A 55 5.29 -2.02 10.85
CA ALA A 55 6.48 -1.29 10.45
C ALA A 55 7.72 -2.13 10.79
N GLY A 56 8.36 -2.69 9.76
CA GLY A 56 9.54 -3.55 9.90
C GLY A 56 10.83 -2.77 10.16
N THR A 57 11.96 -3.47 10.08
CA THR A 57 13.29 -2.84 10.11
C THR A 57 13.53 -2.03 8.83
N GLY A 58 13.96 -0.77 8.98
CA GLY A 58 14.15 0.16 7.85
C GLY A 58 12.83 0.79 7.43
N ASP A 59 12.62 0.88 6.11
CA ASP A 59 11.54 1.67 5.50
C ASP A 59 10.42 0.80 4.93
N ALA A 60 10.34 -0.46 5.38
CA ALA A 60 9.38 -1.43 4.89
C ALA A 60 8.15 -1.55 5.79
N PHE A 61 6.98 -1.60 5.17
CA PHE A 61 5.68 -1.80 5.78
C PHE A 61 5.07 -3.08 5.21
N ALA A 62 4.43 -3.89 6.06
CA ALA A 62 3.76 -5.11 5.63
C ALA A 62 2.46 -5.28 6.40
N GLY A 63 1.45 -5.89 5.80
CA GLY A 63 0.17 -6.04 6.48
C GLY A 63 -0.84 -6.78 5.62
N LEU A 64 -2.11 -6.55 5.95
CA LEU A 64 -3.25 -7.10 5.21
C LEU A 64 -3.80 -6.05 4.26
N MET A 65 -4.17 -6.50 3.08
CA MET A 65 -4.91 -5.70 2.13
C MET A 65 -6.14 -6.48 1.69
N SER A 66 -7.31 -5.87 1.86
CA SER A 66 -8.56 -6.35 1.28
C SER A 66 -8.92 -5.44 0.11
N HIS A 67 -8.97 -5.99 -1.09
CA HIS A 67 -9.41 -5.24 -2.27
C HIS A 67 -10.81 -5.68 -2.68
N HIS A 68 -11.72 -4.72 -2.78
CA HIS A 68 -13.07 -4.94 -3.33
C HIS A 68 -13.17 -4.56 -4.82
N HIS A 69 -12.25 -3.73 -5.34
CA HIS A 69 -12.30 -3.29 -6.73
C HIS A 69 -11.51 -4.21 -7.65
N SER A 70 -12.13 -4.46 -8.80
CA SER A 70 -11.67 -5.31 -9.89
C SER A 70 -10.26 -4.93 -10.32
N TYR A 71 -9.29 -5.64 -9.77
CA TYR A 71 -7.92 -5.62 -10.26
C TYR A 71 -7.93 -6.20 -11.68
N ALA A 72 -7.52 -5.43 -12.68
CA ALA A 72 -7.28 -5.96 -14.01
C ALA A 72 -5.94 -6.71 -14.00
N HIS A 73 -5.96 -8.03 -13.75
CA HIS A 73 -4.77 -8.84 -13.91
C HIS A 73 -4.51 -9.01 -15.41
N ARG A 74 -3.45 -8.39 -15.93
CA ARG A 74 -3.02 -8.55 -17.34
C ARG A 74 -4.14 -8.26 -18.37
N GLY A 75 -5.05 -7.34 -18.06
CA GLY A 75 -6.15 -6.94 -18.93
C GLY A 75 -7.49 -7.62 -18.66
N GLU A 76 -7.56 -8.57 -17.73
CA GLU A 76 -8.82 -9.21 -17.32
C GLU A 76 -9.17 -8.81 -15.89
N LEU A 77 -10.42 -8.34 -15.69
CA LEU A 77 -10.93 -7.99 -14.38
C LEU A 77 -11.02 -9.25 -13.53
N ALA A 78 -10.35 -9.28 -12.39
CA ALA A 78 -10.60 -10.29 -11.38
C ALA A 78 -12.05 -10.14 -10.91
N GLU A 79 -12.89 -11.13 -11.23
CA GLU A 79 -14.33 -11.12 -10.96
C GLU A 79 -14.69 -11.32 -9.48
N GLN A 80 -13.69 -11.56 -8.62
CA GLN A 80 -13.89 -11.91 -7.21
C GLN A 80 -12.99 -11.10 -6.27
N PRO A 81 -13.46 -10.82 -5.03
CA PRO A 81 -12.64 -10.18 -4.01
C PRO A 81 -11.48 -11.10 -3.61
N TYR A 82 -10.42 -10.51 -3.10
CA TYR A 82 -9.25 -11.25 -2.61
C TYR A 82 -8.69 -10.64 -1.34
N PHE A 83 -7.97 -11.49 -0.62
CA PHE A 83 -7.17 -11.11 0.53
C PHE A 83 -5.71 -11.17 0.13
N SER A 84 -4.89 -10.21 0.54
CA SER A 84 -3.46 -10.30 0.34
C SER A 84 -2.63 -9.93 1.56
N PHE A 85 -1.50 -10.62 1.69
CA PHE A 85 -0.37 -10.13 2.45
C PHE A 85 0.46 -9.27 1.53
N PHE A 86 0.75 -8.04 1.93
CA PHE A 86 1.57 -7.13 1.14
C PHE A 86 2.86 -6.77 1.89
N ARG A 87 3.86 -6.34 1.12
CA ARG A 87 5.01 -5.58 1.60
C ARG A 87 5.26 -4.44 0.64
N TYR A 88 5.45 -3.25 1.21
CA TYR A 88 5.83 -2.02 0.51
C TYR A 88 7.06 -1.42 1.18
N ASP A 89 8.01 -0.91 0.42
CA ASP A 89 9.04 0.00 0.93
C ASP A 89 9.01 1.35 0.22
N THR A 90 9.52 2.38 0.88
CA THR A 90 9.54 3.76 0.35
C THR A 90 10.47 3.94 -0.85
N GLY A 91 11.21 2.90 -1.26
CA GLY A 91 11.89 2.81 -2.55
C GLY A 91 10.95 2.39 -3.69
N GLY A 92 9.63 2.32 -3.43
CA GLY A 92 8.60 2.02 -4.42
C GLY A 92 8.50 0.53 -4.74
N ALA A 93 9.23 -0.35 -4.04
CA ALA A 93 9.09 -1.78 -4.23
C ALA A 93 7.84 -2.29 -3.51
N PHE A 94 6.95 -2.89 -4.27
CA PHE A 94 5.72 -3.48 -3.79
C PHE A 94 5.69 -4.97 -4.14
N SER A 95 5.29 -5.79 -3.18
CA SER A 95 5.10 -7.23 -3.36
C SER A 95 3.86 -7.67 -2.60
N GLN A 96 3.15 -8.65 -3.15
CA GLN A 96 1.99 -9.22 -2.49
C GLN A 96 1.77 -10.67 -2.86
N VAL A 97 1.21 -11.42 -1.91
CA VAL A 97 0.62 -12.73 -2.15
C VAL A 97 -0.89 -12.57 -2.02
N LYS A 98 -1.60 -12.74 -3.14
CA LYS A 98 -3.07 -12.72 -3.19
C LYS A 98 -3.60 -14.12 -3.02
N TRP A 99 -4.59 -14.26 -2.16
CA TRP A 99 -5.40 -15.46 -2.01
C TRP A 99 -6.83 -15.17 -2.46
N MET A 100 -7.25 -15.94 -3.45
CA MET A 100 -8.57 -15.89 -4.04
C MET A 100 -9.57 -16.84 -3.36
N LEU A 101 -10.87 -16.59 -3.50
CA LEU A 101 -11.92 -17.42 -2.90
C LEU A 101 -11.99 -18.84 -3.48
N ASP A 102 -11.55 -19.04 -4.72
CA ASP A 102 -11.46 -20.35 -5.38
C ASP A 102 -10.23 -21.17 -4.96
N GLY A 103 -9.39 -20.63 -4.06
CA GLY A 103 -8.15 -21.25 -3.61
C GLY A 103 -6.93 -20.92 -4.47
N SER A 104 -7.07 -20.16 -5.55
CA SER A 104 -5.95 -19.70 -6.37
C SER A 104 -5.05 -18.73 -5.59
N ILE A 105 -3.74 -18.80 -5.86
CA ILE A 105 -2.73 -17.94 -5.23
C ILE A 105 -1.93 -17.23 -6.33
N PHE A 106 -1.77 -15.91 -6.19
CA PHE A 106 -0.92 -15.10 -7.05
C PHE A 106 0.18 -14.44 -6.24
N ASP A 107 1.44 -14.65 -6.64
CA ASP A 107 2.61 -13.95 -6.11
C ASP A 107 3.02 -12.89 -7.12
N GLU A 108 2.93 -11.62 -6.71
CA GLU A 108 3.13 -10.47 -7.57
C GLU A 108 4.16 -9.51 -6.98
N GLN A 109 4.99 -8.96 -7.85
CA GLN A 109 5.95 -7.91 -7.52
C GLN A 109 5.89 -6.82 -8.58
N GLN A 110 5.89 -5.57 -8.13
CA GLN A 110 5.86 -4.39 -8.98
C GLN A 110 6.69 -3.27 -8.37
N ARG A 111 7.16 -2.35 -9.20
CA ARG A 111 7.69 -1.08 -8.75
C ARG A 111 6.76 0.06 -9.14
N PHE A 112 6.48 0.92 -8.18
CA PHE A 112 5.74 2.16 -8.40
C PHE A 112 6.73 3.33 -8.37
N PRO A 113 6.74 4.18 -9.41
CA PRO A 113 7.71 5.28 -9.52
C PRO A 113 7.40 6.45 -8.59
N THR A 114 6.15 6.57 -8.12
CA THR A 114 5.70 7.70 -7.28
C THR A 114 4.72 7.20 -6.22
N ALA A 115 4.80 7.74 -5.00
CA ALA A 115 3.94 7.32 -3.89
C ALA A 115 3.67 8.45 -2.88
N CYS A 116 2.46 8.45 -2.33
CA CYS A 116 2.01 9.30 -1.24
C CYS A 116 1.32 8.44 -0.17
N MET A 117 1.68 8.61 1.11
CA MET A 117 1.11 7.85 2.23
C MET A 117 0.29 8.73 3.17
N LEU A 118 -0.96 8.32 3.38
CA LEU A 118 -1.82 8.85 4.43
C LEU A 118 -1.96 7.84 5.57
N VAL A 119 -1.99 8.32 6.80
CA VAL A 119 -2.25 7.52 8.02
C VAL A 119 -3.62 7.87 8.60
N CYS A 120 -4.29 6.94 9.26
CA CYS A 120 -5.45 7.24 10.10
C CYS A 120 -5.02 7.43 11.55
N VAL A 121 -5.47 8.52 12.20
CA VAL A 121 -5.20 8.84 13.62
C VAL A 121 -6.37 8.51 14.56
#